data_AF-A0A397E935-F1
#
_entry.id   AF-A0A397E935-F1
#
_cell.length_a   1.000
_cell.length_b   1.000
_cell.length_c   1.000
_cell.angle_alpha   90.00
_cell.angle_beta   90.00
_cell.angle_gamma   90.00
#
_symmetry.space_group_name_H-M   'P 1'
#
loop_
_entity.id
_entity.type
_entity.pdbx_description
1 polymer ?
#
loop_
_entity_poly.entity_id
_entity_poly.type
_entity_poly.pdbx_seq_one_letter_code
_entity_poly.pdbx_strand_id
1 'polypeptide(L)'
;PHDTFADYADTLVQFGYVSQFTCVWPFIPVCAVINNVFEVRSSAFQRVVPQRTSSMGSWNLFLRFNNIWAIFINVALICYASGLLESFFPTCVQLQVSTDYAQHLPAMVPNFSCIASSDRFAIFVVLEHVLVLVYVTLTLSINAVPSSIKRILKTKDRVLKEHFAAHVTTHDDDNDQRRRDLSHDHDDQAAKHAILHDQLAALLADRRQCVAPSPRHAPPVASGRRPGVKSPIKKFKVDP
;
A
#
# COMPACT_ATOMS: atom_id res chain seq x y z
N PRO A 1 -4.37 14.93 21.43
CA PRO A 1 -4.74 13.96 20.37
C PRO A 1 -5.21 12.66 21.03
N HIS A 2 -6.19 11.96 20.48
CA HIS A 2 -6.52 10.61 20.97
C HIS A 2 -5.39 9.67 20.56
N ASP A 3 -4.83 8.93 21.50
CA ASP A 3 -3.84 7.90 21.20
C ASP A 3 -4.56 6.58 20.96
N THR A 4 -4.51 6.06 19.74
CA THR A 4 -5.12 4.78 19.40
C THR A 4 -4.30 3.59 19.90
N PHE A 5 -3.05 3.80 20.33
CA PHE A 5 -2.20 2.72 20.85
C PHE A 5 -2.78 2.13 22.15
N ALA A 6 -3.26 2.98 23.05
CA ALA A 6 -3.89 2.56 24.30
C ALA A 6 -5.15 1.71 24.04
N ASP A 7 -6.06 2.20 23.18
CA ASP A 7 -7.30 1.49 22.82
C ASP A 7 -7.04 0.08 22.25
N TYR A 8 -6.04 -0.03 21.35
CA TYR A 8 -5.63 -1.32 20.80
C TYR A 8 -4.95 -2.23 21.84
N ALA A 9 -4.19 -1.67 22.79
CA ALA A 9 -3.57 -2.43 23.87
C ALA A 9 -4.62 -2.99 24.83
N ASP A 10 -5.60 -2.18 25.25
CA ASP A 10 -6.69 -2.59 26.14
C ASP A 10 -7.56 -3.68 25.49
N THR A 11 -7.93 -3.50 24.21
CA THR A 11 -8.63 -4.51 23.41
C THR A 11 -7.82 -5.82 23.32
N LEU A 12 -6.49 -5.73 23.11
CA LEU A 12 -5.60 -6.89 23.00
C LEU A 12 -5.51 -7.64 24.34
N VAL A 13 -5.39 -6.93 25.46
CA VAL A 13 -5.37 -7.53 26.80
C VAL A 13 -6.69 -8.25 27.10
N GLN A 14 -7.83 -7.64 26.77
CA GLN A 14 -9.13 -8.28 26.91
C GLN A 14 -9.25 -9.55 26.04
N PHE A 15 -8.78 -9.52 24.79
CA PHE A 15 -8.72 -10.70 23.93
C PHE A 15 -7.79 -11.79 24.50
N GLY A 16 -6.68 -11.40 25.12
CA GLY A 16 -5.80 -12.28 25.89
C GLY A 16 -6.56 -13.01 27.00
N TYR A 17 -7.30 -12.28 27.84
CA TYR A 17 -8.10 -12.89 28.91
C TYR A 17 -9.14 -13.89 28.40
N VAL A 18 -9.87 -13.54 27.34
CA VAL A 18 -10.86 -14.41 26.71
C VAL A 18 -10.21 -15.69 26.16
N SER A 19 -9.13 -15.55 25.38
CA SER A 19 -8.49 -16.69 24.70
C SER A 19 -7.72 -17.62 25.65
N GLN A 20 -7.11 -17.10 26.72
CA GLN A 20 -6.24 -17.86 27.60
C GLN A 20 -6.96 -18.50 28.80
N PHE A 21 -8.04 -17.89 29.32
CA PHE A 21 -8.65 -18.29 30.60
C PHE A 21 -10.12 -18.73 30.55
N THR A 22 -10.75 -18.77 29.37
CA THR A 22 -12.16 -19.25 29.25
C THR A 22 -12.34 -20.68 29.76
N CYS A 23 -11.31 -21.54 29.68
CA CYS A 23 -11.33 -22.88 30.28
C CYS A 23 -11.36 -22.89 31.82
N VAL A 24 -10.95 -21.80 32.48
CA VAL A 24 -11.02 -21.66 33.95
C VAL A 24 -12.33 -20.96 34.36
N TRP A 25 -12.75 -19.93 33.63
CA TRP A 25 -14.00 -19.22 33.89
C TRP A 25 -14.80 -18.99 32.59
N PRO A 26 -15.87 -19.77 32.34
CA PRO A 26 -16.56 -19.76 31.06
C PRO A 26 -17.40 -18.50 30.78
N PHE A 27 -17.52 -17.59 31.76
CA PHE A 27 -18.26 -16.33 31.60
C PHE A 27 -17.41 -15.16 31.09
N ILE A 28 -16.07 -15.30 31.01
CA ILE A 28 -15.18 -14.25 30.47
C ILE A 28 -15.63 -13.74 29.09
N PRO A 29 -16.03 -14.59 28.11
CA PRO A 29 -16.50 -14.11 26.81
C PRO A 29 -17.75 -13.23 26.90
N VAL A 30 -18.65 -13.50 27.85
CA VAL A 30 -19.89 -12.72 28.05
C VAL A 30 -19.54 -11.34 28.62
N CYS A 31 -18.67 -11.28 29.63
CA CYS A 31 -18.16 -10.02 30.17
C CYS A 31 -17.43 -9.18 29.10
N ALA A 32 -16.62 -9.83 28.25
CA ALA A 32 -15.93 -9.18 27.14
C ALA A 32 -16.90 -8.58 26.09
N VAL A 33 -17.97 -9.30 25.71
CA VAL A 33 -19.00 -8.76 24.81
C VAL A 33 -19.71 -7.56 25.42
N ILE A 34 -20.04 -7.62 26.71
CA ILE A 34 -20.65 -6.48 27.43
C ILE A 34 -19.71 -5.27 27.44
N ASN A 35 -18.41 -5.47 27.70
CA ASN A 35 -17.43 -4.39 27.68
C ASN A 35 -17.33 -3.73 26.29
N ASN A 36 -17.21 -4.54 25.23
CA ASN A 36 -17.15 -4.06 23.84
C ASN A 36 -18.39 -3.22 23.44
N VAL A 37 -19.58 -3.56 23.94
CA VAL A 37 -20.82 -2.79 23.68
C VAL A 37 -20.76 -1.42 24.35
N PHE A 38 -20.23 -1.33 25.56
CA PHE A 38 -20.02 -0.04 26.23
C PHE A 38 -18.92 0.79 25.58
N GLU A 39 -17.82 0.15 25.16
CA GLU A 39 -16.69 0.77 24.48
C GLU A 39 -17.10 1.40 23.14
N VAL A 40 -17.74 0.64 22.24
CA VAL A 40 -18.24 1.18 20.96
C VAL A 40 -19.17 2.37 21.17
N ARG A 41 -19.98 2.32 22.24
CA ARG A 41 -20.90 3.43 22.58
C ARG A 41 -20.17 4.64 23.16
N SER A 42 -19.14 4.46 23.99
CA SER A 42 -18.35 5.55 24.56
C SER A 42 -17.49 6.24 23.50
N SER A 43 -16.83 5.47 22.62
CA SER A 43 -16.08 5.99 21.47
C SER A 43 -16.98 6.75 20.48
N ALA A 44 -18.23 6.31 20.28
CA ALA A 44 -19.18 7.01 19.40
C ALA A 44 -19.57 8.42 19.91
N PHE A 45 -19.48 8.69 21.22
CA PHE A 45 -19.66 10.04 21.78
C PHE A 45 -18.42 10.92 21.61
N GLN A 46 -17.23 10.32 21.40
CA GLN A 46 -15.99 11.05 21.16
C GLN A 46 -15.77 11.30 19.66
N ARG A 47 -15.96 12.55 19.23
CA ARG A 47 -15.86 12.94 17.82
C ARG A 47 -14.41 13.02 17.32
N VAL A 48 -13.78 11.87 17.09
CA VAL A 48 -12.45 11.74 16.49
C VAL A 48 -12.47 12.01 14.97
N VAL A 49 -11.37 12.55 14.45
CA VAL A 49 -11.21 12.80 13.00
C VAL A 49 -10.88 11.48 12.29
N PRO A 50 -11.59 11.09 11.22
CA PRO A 50 -11.37 9.81 10.55
C PRO A 50 -9.99 9.74 9.89
N GLN A 51 -9.17 8.80 10.35
CA GLN A 51 -7.87 8.46 9.79
C GLN A 51 -8.01 7.33 8.75
N ARG A 52 -7.34 7.45 7.60
CA ARG A 52 -7.29 6.35 6.61
C ARG A 52 -6.15 5.40 6.95
N THR A 53 -6.46 4.28 7.60
CA THR A 53 -5.56 3.13 7.70
C THR A 53 -5.95 2.02 6.72
N SER A 54 -4.96 1.37 6.13
CA SER A 54 -5.13 0.25 5.18
C SER A 54 -5.10 -1.13 5.86
N SER A 55 -4.62 -1.22 7.10
CA SER A 55 -4.59 -2.46 7.88
C SER A 55 -4.40 -2.20 9.38
N MET A 56 -4.61 -3.23 10.21
CA MET A 56 -4.34 -3.18 11.65
C MET A 56 -2.83 -3.11 12.01
N GLY A 57 -1.93 -3.13 11.01
CA GLY A 57 -0.48 -3.00 11.22
C GLY A 57 0.10 -4.10 12.12
N SER A 58 1.04 -3.69 12.99
CA SER A 58 1.77 -4.60 13.90
C SER A 58 0.87 -5.36 14.87
N TRP A 59 -0.33 -4.85 15.20
CA TRP A 59 -1.29 -5.51 16.10
C TRP A 59 -1.71 -6.91 15.61
N ASN A 60 -1.72 -7.15 14.29
CA ASN A 60 -1.96 -8.47 13.72
C ASN A 60 -0.88 -9.50 14.13
N LEU A 61 0.39 -9.07 14.28
CA LEU A 61 1.46 -9.94 14.78
C LEU A 61 1.25 -10.28 16.25
N PHE A 62 0.88 -9.30 17.08
CA PHE A 62 0.58 -9.51 18.49
C PHE A 62 -0.63 -10.43 18.70
N LEU A 63 -1.70 -10.28 17.91
CA LEU A 63 -2.85 -11.20 17.95
C LEU A 63 -2.48 -12.64 17.56
N ARG A 64 -1.63 -12.83 16.54
CA ARG A 64 -1.10 -14.16 16.16
C ARG A 64 -0.26 -14.78 17.26
N PHE A 65 0.63 -14.00 17.87
CA PHE A 65 1.43 -14.44 19.02
C PHE A 65 0.53 -14.83 20.19
N ASN A 66 -0.47 -14.01 20.53
CA ASN A 66 -1.42 -14.29 21.60
C ASN A 66 -2.21 -15.59 21.34
N ASN A 67 -2.58 -15.91 20.10
CA ASN A 67 -3.26 -17.17 19.78
C ASN A 67 -2.38 -18.40 20.06
N ILE A 68 -1.09 -18.35 19.68
CA ILE A 68 -0.15 -19.44 19.97
C ILE A 68 0.08 -19.55 21.48
N TRP A 69 0.22 -18.42 22.18
CA TRP A 69 0.35 -18.38 23.63
C TRP A 69 -0.90 -18.92 24.36
N ALA A 70 -2.09 -18.66 23.82
CA ALA A 70 -3.33 -19.24 24.32
C ALA A 70 -3.39 -20.75 24.13
N ILE A 71 -2.89 -21.31 23.01
CA ILE A 71 -2.78 -22.77 22.86
C ILE A 71 -1.88 -23.34 23.97
N PHE A 72 -0.69 -22.76 24.16
CA PHE A 72 0.25 -23.18 25.20
C PHE A 72 -0.38 -23.17 26.61
N ILE A 73 -1.04 -22.07 27.00
CA ILE A 73 -1.69 -21.94 28.32
C ILE A 73 -2.84 -22.95 28.47
N ASN A 74 -3.72 -23.09 27.48
CA ASN A 74 -4.86 -24.00 27.59
C ASN A 74 -4.40 -25.47 27.67
N VAL A 75 -3.38 -25.88 26.90
CA VAL A 75 -2.82 -27.24 27.01
C VAL A 75 -2.12 -27.46 28.35
N ALA A 76 -1.42 -26.45 28.89
CA ALA A 76 -0.81 -26.51 30.22
C ALA A 76 -1.88 -26.65 31.33
N LEU A 77 -2.98 -25.89 31.25
CA LEU A 77 -4.12 -26.01 32.16
C LEU A 77 -4.74 -27.41 32.11
N ILE A 78 -4.89 -27.99 30.92
CA ILE A 78 -5.40 -29.36 30.75
C ILE A 78 -4.46 -30.38 31.41
N CYS A 79 -3.15 -30.33 31.12
CA CYS A 79 -2.19 -31.36 31.54
C CYS A 79 -1.73 -31.26 33.01
N TYR A 80 -1.75 -30.07 33.61
CA TYR A 80 -1.15 -29.80 34.93
C TYR A 80 -2.09 -29.20 35.98
N ALA A 81 -3.20 -28.57 35.60
CA ALA A 81 -4.08 -27.89 36.57
C ALA A 81 -5.46 -28.55 36.72
N SER A 82 -6.04 -29.04 35.63
CA SER A 82 -7.47 -29.37 35.57
C SER A 82 -7.84 -30.79 36.03
N GLY A 83 -6.90 -31.75 35.97
CA GLY A 83 -7.21 -33.18 36.16
C GLY A 83 -7.97 -33.84 35.00
N LEU A 84 -8.24 -33.11 33.91
CA LEU A 84 -8.96 -33.65 32.76
C LEU A 84 -8.15 -34.74 32.05
N LEU A 85 -6.81 -34.64 32.09
CA LEU A 85 -5.92 -35.61 31.45
C LEU A 85 -6.14 -37.03 32.01
N GLU A 86 -6.19 -37.17 33.34
CA GLU A 86 -6.41 -38.44 34.04
C GLU A 86 -7.77 -39.07 33.73
N SER A 87 -8.79 -38.26 33.46
CA SER A 87 -10.13 -38.71 33.07
C SER A 87 -10.16 -39.46 31.73
N PHE A 88 -9.25 -39.13 30.81
CA PHE A 88 -9.16 -39.82 29.51
C PHE A 88 -8.51 -41.21 29.60
N PHE A 89 -7.82 -41.54 30.69
CA PHE A 89 -7.16 -42.85 30.86
C PHE A 89 -8.02 -43.80 31.70
N PRO A 90 -8.60 -44.86 31.13
CA PRO A 90 -9.50 -45.75 31.86
C PRO A 90 -8.80 -46.47 33.02
N THR A 91 -7.48 -46.71 32.93
CA THR A 91 -6.66 -47.24 34.01
C THR A 91 -6.62 -46.30 35.22
N CYS A 92 -6.47 -44.99 35.01
CA CYS A 92 -6.50 -43.99 36.09
C CYS A 92 -7.88 -43.88 36.73
N VAL A 93 -8.94 -43.89 35.92
CA VAL A 93 -10.33 -43.87 36.41
C VAL A 93 -10.62 -45.11 37.28
N GLN A 94 -10.19 -46.31 36.88
CA GLN A 94 -10.36 -47.53 37.68
C GLN A 94 -9.55 -47.49 38.98
N LEU A 95 -8.30 -47.01 38.94
CA LEU A 95 -7.48 -46.81 40.14
C LEU A 95 -8.14 -45.86 41.15
N GLN A 96 -8.67 -44.73 40.66
CA GLN A 96 -9.37 -43.73 41.47
C GLN A 96 -10.69 -44.24 42.08
N VAL A 97 -11.36 -45.23 41.46
CA VAL A 97 -12.52 -45.91 42.05
C VAL A 97 -12.10 -46.99 43.07
N SER A 98 -10.96 -47.65 42.85
CA SER A 98 -10.48 -48.74 43.71
C SER A 98 -9.85 -48.30 45.04
N THR A 99 -9.41 -47.04 45.11
CA THR A 99 -8.89 -46.44 46.35
C THR A 99 -9.98 -45.53 46.93
N ASP A 100 -10.23 -45.64 48.24
CA ASP A 100 -11.31 -44.96 48.99
C ASP A 100 -11.15 -43.42 49.13
N TYR A 101 -10.47 -42.79 48.17
CA TYR A 101 -10.26 -41.34 48.06
C TYR A 101 -11.55 -40.52 47.88
N ALA A 102 -12.69 -41.18 47.68
CA ALA A 102 -13.99 -40.52 47.47
C ALA A 102 -14.58 -39.85 48.73
N GLN A 103 -14.12 -40.18 49.94
CA GLN A 103 -14.89 -39.90 51.16
C GLN A 103 -14.51 -38.61 51.92
N HIS A 104 -13.39 -37.95 51.62
CA HIS A 104 -12.88 -36.86 52.48
C HIS A 104 -12.07 -35.72 51.82
N LEU A 105 -12.01 -35.65 50.48
CA LEU A 105 -11.60 -34.43 49.77
C LEU A 105 -12.72 -33.97 48.81
N PRO A 106 -12.90 -32.66 48.60
CA PRO A 106 -13.86 -32.18 47.60
C PRO A 106 -13.46 -32.66 46.21
N ALA A 107 -14.46 -32.93 45.35
CA ALA A 107 -14.33 -33.49 44.00
C ALA A 107 -13.59 -32.59 42.96
N MET A 108 -12.82 -31.62 43.44
CA MET A 108 -12.13 -30.58 42.68
C MET A 108 -10.60 -30.62 42.87
N VAL A 109 -10.07 -31.70 43.45
CA VAL A 109 -8.61 -31.93 43.60
C VAL A 109 -8.21 -33.12 42.72
N PRO A 110 -7.54 -32.90 41.57
CA PRO A 110 -7.03 -33.98 40.74
C PRO A 110 -5.95 -34.83 41.43
N ASN A 111 -5.99 -36.15 41.21
CA ASN A 111 -4.93 -37.05 41.64
C ASN A 111 -3.79 -37.09 40.62
N PHE A 112 -2.86 -36.14 40.74
CA PHE A 112 -1.69 -36.04 39.85
C PHE A 112 -0.69 -37.22 39.95
N SER A 113 -0.95 -38.22 40.80
CA SER A 113 -0.09 -39.39 41.00
C SER A 113 -0.28 -40.53 39.99
N CYS A 114 -1.36 -40.56 39.20
CA CYS A 114 -1.58 -41.69 38.27
C CYS A 114 -0.62 -41.69 37.07
N ILE A 115 -0.40 -40.51 36.46
CA ILE A 115 0.43 -40.36 35.25
C ILE A 115 1.78 -39.76 35.66
N ALA A 116 2.87 -40.41 35.24
CA ALA A 116 4.23 -39.95 35.51
C ALA A 116 4.51 -38.59 34.86
N SER A 117 5.38 -37.78 35.49
CA SER A 117 5.73 -36.44 34.99
C SER A 117 6.37 -36.44 33.59
N SER A 118 7.07 -37.52 33.22
CA SER A 118 7.58 -37.75 31.87
C SER A 118 6.47 -37.81 30.84
N ASP A 119 5.40 -38.54 31.16
CA ASP A 119 4.33 -38.89 30.24
C ASP A 119 3.38 -37.69 30.09
N ARG A 120 3.14 -36.97 31.19
CA ARG A 120 2.49 -35.64 31.17
C ARG A 120 3.19 -34.67 30.23
N PHE A 121 4.52 -34.58 30.33
CA PHE A 121 5.31 -33.69 29.47
C PHE A 121 5.28 -34.13 28.00
N ALA A 122 5.39 -35.43 27.72
CA ALA A 122 5.27 -35.95 26.37
C ALA A 122 3.88 -35.66 25.76
N ILE A 123 2.81 -35.88 26.51
CA ILE A 123 1.44 -35.58 26.08
C ILE A 123 1.24 -34.08 25.89
N PHE A 124 1.76 -33.24 26.79
CA PHE A 124 1.75 -31.78 26.67
C PHE A 124 2.38 -31.32 25.36
N VAL A 125 3.61 -31.78 25.04
CA VAL A 125 4.31 -31.44 23.80
C VAL A 125 3.55 -31.92 22.57
N VAL A 126 3.04 -33.16 22.58
CA VAL A 126 2.28 -33.71 21.44
C VAL A 126 0.98 -32.94 21.20
N LEU A 127 0.20 -32.65 22.25
CA LEU A 127 -1.05 -31.89 22.13
C LEU A 127 -0.80 -30.45 21.68
N GLU A 128 0.23 -29.80 22.22
CA GLU A 128 0.60 -28.43 21.84
C GLU A 128 1.05 -28.37 20.37
N HIS A 129 1.95 -29.25 19.92
CA HIS A 129 2.38 -29.31 18.52
C HIS A 129 1.23 -29.63 17.55
N VAL A 130 0.34 -30.56 17.91
CA VAL A 130 -0.83 -30.89 17.09
C VAL A 130 -1.79 -29.69 16.99
N LEU A 131 -2.08 -29.01 18.09
CA LEU A 131 -2.97 -27.85 18.09
C LEU A 131 -2.36 -26.63 17.38
N VAL A 132 -1.06 -26.40 17.51
CA VAL A 132 -0.34 -25.36 16.74
C VAL A 132 -0.34 -25.70 15.24
N LEU A 133 -0.11 -26.96 14.86
CA LEU A 133 -0.18 -27.38 13.46
C LEU A 133 -1.59 -27.19 12.89
N VAL A 134 -2.63 -27.59 13.63
CA VAL A 134 -4.04 -27.33 13.25
C VAL A 134 -4.31 -25.83 13.12
N TYR A 135 -3.86 -25.00 14.07
CA TYR A 135 -4.01 -23.54 14.02
C TYR A 135 -3.35 -22.93 12.77
N VAL A 136 -2.12 -23.36 12.44
CA VAL A 136 -1.41 -22.92 11.24
C VAL A 136 -2.13 -23.39 9.98
N THR A 137 -2.54 -24.66 9.90
CA THR A 137 -3.29 -25.19 8.75
C THR A 137 -4.62 -24.46 8.54
N LEU A 138 -5.37 -24.16 9.61
CA LEU A 138 -6.60 -23.36 9.54
C LEU A 138 -6.32 -21.93 9.06
N THR A 139 -5.27 -21.29 9.60
CA THR A 139 -4.87 -19.92 9.21
C THR A 139 -4.42 -19.84 7.74
N LEU A 140 -3.83 -20.91 7.20
CA LEU A 140 -3.43 -21.01 5.79
C LEU A 140 -4.57 -21.42 4.86
N SER A 141 -5.56 -22.20 5.33
CA SER A 141 -6.70 -22.64 4.52
C SER A 141 -7.75 -21.54 4.32
N ILE A 142 -7.89 -20.64 5.31
CA ILE A 142 -8.78 -19.49 5.22
C ILE A 142 -8.16 -18.42 4.31
N ASN A 143 -8.69 -18.32 3.09
CA ASN A 143 -8.31 -17.28 2.14
C ASN A 143 -8.58 -15.89 2.72
N ALA A 144 -7.52 -15.13 3.02
CA ALA A 144 -7.60 -13.80 3.64
C ALA A 144 -8.41 -12.74 2.84
N VAL A 145 -8.73 -13.01 1.57
CA VAL A 145 -9.59 -12.17 0.74
C VAL A 145 -10.72 -13.01 0.14
N PRO A 146 -12.01 -12.72 0.42
CA PRO A 146 -13.12 -13.45 -0.16
C PRO A 146 -13.22 -13.23 -1.67
N SER A 147 -13.71 -14.24 -2.39
CA SER A 147 -13.71 -14.31 -3.86
C SER A 147 -14.40 -13.13 -4.55
N SER A 148 -15.47 -12.58 -3.94
CA SER A 148 -16.16 -11.39 -4.44
C SER A 148 -15.28 -10.13 -4.40
N ILE A 149 -14.49 -9.94 -3.34
CA ILE A 149 -13.55 -8.81 -3.25
C ILE A 149 -12.38 -9.01 -4.24
N LYS A 150 -11.89 -10.24 -4.40
CA LYS A 150 -10.85 -10.58 -5.41
C LYS A 150 -11.29 -10.24 -6.83
N ARG A 151 -12.57 -10.46 -7.18
CA ARG A 151 -13.15 -10.01 -8.47
C ARG A 151 -13.15 -8.48 -8.59
N ILE A 152 -13.63 -7.76 -7.58
CA ILE A 152 -13.71 -6.29 -7.60
C ILE A 152 -12.32 -5.65 -7.70
N LEU A 153 -11.32 -6.15 -6.95
CA LEU A 153 -9.93 -5.68 -7.08
C LEU A 153 -9.38 -5.93 -8.48
N LYS A 154 -9.59 -7.13 -9.05
CA LYS A 154 -9.11 -7.45 -10.41
C LYS A 154 -9.75 -6.54 -11.47
N THR A 155 -11.03 -6.21 -11.33
CA THR A 155 -11.70 -5.24 -12.22
C THR A 155 -11.11 -3.83 -12.05
N LYS A 156 -10.91 -3.35 -10.82
CA LYS A 156 -10.31 -2.03 -10.56
C LYS A 156 -8.87 -1.92 -11.06
N ASP A 157 -8.05 -2.94 -10.86
CA ASP A 157 -6.68 -3.01 -11.40
C ASP A 157 -6.66 -3.01 -12.93
N ARG A 158 -7.60 -3.72 -13.58
CA ARG A 158 -7.72 -3.70 -15.05
C ARG A 158 -8.11 -2.31 -15.58
N VAL A 159 -9.15 -1.70 -15.02
CA VAL A 159 -9.61 -0.35 -15.41
C VAL A 159 -8.52 0.70 -15.19
N LEU A 160 -7.76 0.60 -14.09
CA LEU A 160 -6.64 1.49 -13.82
C LEU A 160 -5.52 1.34 -14.87
N LYS A 161 -5.20 0.10 -15.26
CA LYS A 161 -4.21 -0.18 -16.33
C LYS A 161 -4.70 0.29 -17.71
N GLU A 162 -5.98 0.12 -18.01
CA GLU A 162 -6.61 0.65 -19.23
C GLU A 162 -6.47 2.19 -19.29
N HIS A 163 -6.74 2.90 -18.19
CA HIS A 163 -6.54 4.36 -18.11
C HIS A 163 -5.08 4.79 -18.26
N PHE A 164 -4.13 4.08 -17.62
CA PHE A 164 -2.71 4.41 -17.76
C PHE A 164 -2.21 4.16 -19.19
N ALA A 165 -2.61 3.06 -19.83
CA ALA A 165 -2.25 2.77 -21.21
C ALA A 165 -2.79 3.85 -22.17
N ALA A 166 -4.06 4.25 -22.01
CA ALA A 166 -4.67 5.31 -22.81
C ALA A 166 -3.95 6.66 -22.64
N HIS A 167 -3.54 7.02 -21.41
CA HIS A 167 -2.78 8.24 -21.16
C HIS A 167 -1.39 8.24 -21.82
N VAL A 168 -0.71 7.09 -21.83
CA VAL A 168 0.59 6.95 -22.52
C VAL A 168 0.41 7.10 -24.02
N THR A 169 -0.58 6.42 -24.63
CA THR A 169 -0.80 6.54 -26.08
C THR A 169 -1.14 7.98 -26.50
N THR A 170 -2.02 8.68 -25.76
CA THR A 170 -2.31 10.09 -26.07
C THR A 170 -1.09 11.00 -25.94
N HIS A 171 -0.20 10.73 -24.98
CA HIS A 171 1.01 11.52 -24.80
C HIS A 171 2.04 11.27 -25.92
N ASP A 172 2.14 10.03 -26.41
CA ASP A 172 3.00 9.69 -27.55
C ASP A 172 2.45 10.27 -28.86
N ASP A 173 1.13 10.21 -29.08
CA ASP A 173 0.44 10.83 -30.23
C ASP A 173 0.64 12.35 -30.28
N ASP A 174 0.47 13.05 -29.14
CA ASP A 174 0.71 14.50 -29.02
C ASP A 174 2.18 14.86 -29.34
N ASN A 175 3.12 14.04 -28.90
CA ASN A 175 4.56 14.26 -29.08
C ASN A 175 4.99 14.03 -30.54
N ASP A 176 4.45 13.00 -31.19
CA ASP A 176 4.70 12.74 -32.61
C ASP A 176 3.97 13.74 -33.53
N GLN A 177 2.78 14.22 -33.15
CA GLN A 177 2.13 15.33 -33.86
C GLN A 177 3.01 16.59 -33.80
N ARG A 178 3.51 16.94 -32.61
CA ARG A 178 4.41 18.10 -32.44
C ARG A 178 5.71 17.98 -33.26
N ARG A 179 6.23 16.76 -33.45
CA ARG A 179 7.37 16.50 -34.35
C ARG A 179 7.00 16.70 -35.82
N ARG A 180 5.82 16.24 -36.24
CA ARG A 180 5.32 16.47 -37.62
C ARG A 180 5.13 17.95 -37.91
N ASP A 181 4.54 18.70 -36.98
CA ASP A 181 4.34 20.14 -37.12
C ASP A 181 5.70 20.88 -37.27
N LEU A 182 6.68 20.55 -36.42
CA LEU A 182 8.05 21.08 -36.52
C LEU A 182 8.76 20.73 -37.84
N SER A 183 8.52 19.55 -38.41
CA SER A 183 9.06 19.21 -39.74
C SER A 183 8.38 20.00 -40.86
N HIS A 184 7.07 20.21 -40.79
CA HIS A 184 6.33 20.99 -41.78
C HIS A 184 6.79 22.46 -41.77
N ASP A 185 6.97 23.07 -40.59
CA ASP A 185 7.51 24.43 -40.46
C ASP A 185 8.91 24.55 -41.11
N HIS A 186 9.75 23.52 -40.95
CA HIS A 186 11.09 23.49 -41.55
C HIS A 186 11.05 23.39 -43.07
N ASP A 187 10.21 22.50 -43.62
CA ASP A 187 10.05 22.33 -45.07
C ASP A 187 9.44 23.58 -45.73
N ASP A 188 8.43 24.21 -45.10
CA ASP A 188 7.87 25.48 -45.54
C ASP A 188 8.92 26.60 -45.56
N GLN A 189 9.80 26.65 -44.54
CA GLN A 189 10.87 27.62 -44.48
C GLN A 189 11.94 27.35 -45.56
N ALA A 190 12.29 26.08 -45.80
CA ALA A 190 13.18 25.68 -46.88
C ALA A 190 12.62 26.04 -48.27
N ALA A 191 11.33 25.81 -48.52
CA ALA A 191 10.65 26.18 -49.76
C ALA A 191 10.65 27.71 -49.98
N LYS A 192 10.35 28.50 -48.94
CA LYS A 192 10.44 29.98 -48.99
C LYS A 192 11.87 30.44 -49.31
N HIS A 193 12.88 29.82 -48.71
CA HIS A 193 14.29 30.11 -49.00
C HIS A 193 14.68 29.74 -50.45
N ALA A 194 14.20 28.61 -50.98
CA ALA A 194 14.45 28.20 -52.36
C ALA A 194 13.84 29.16 -53.39
N ILE A 195 12.58 29.58 -53.18
CA ILE A 195 11.91 30.58 -54.03
C ILE A 195 12.66 31.93 -53.99
N LEU A 196 13.07 32.39 -52.80
CA LEU A 196 13.85 33.62 -52.64
C LEU A 196 15.20 33.53 -53.37
N HIS A 197 15.87 32.36 -53.32
CA HIS A 197 17.13 32.12 -54.00
C HIS A 197 16.98 32.13 -55.53
N ASP A 198 15.91 31.54 -56.06
CA ASP A 198 15.62 31.53 -57.51
C ASP A 198 15.25 32.92 -58.03
N GLN A 199 14.43 33.67 -57.29
CA GLN A 199 14.14 35.08 -57.58
C GLN A 199 15.40 35.95 -57.57
N LEU A 200 16.30 35.74 -56.61
CA LEU A 200 17.59 36.43 -56.54
C LEU A 200 18.48 36.06 -57.75
N ALA A 201 18.51 34.79 -58.15
CA ALA A 201 19.26 34.32 -59.31
C ALA A 201 18.74 34.95 -60.61
N ALA A 202 17.42 35.03 -60.80
CA ALA A 202 16.78 35.68 -61.94
C ALA A 202 17.12 37.18 -62.02
N LEU A 203 17.03 37.92 -60.91
CA LEU A 203 17.41 39.34 -60.84
C LEU A 203 18.90 39.57 -61.13
N LEU A 204 19.77 38.66 -60.69
CA LEU A 204 21.21 38.71 -61.00
C LEU A 204 21.52 38.36 -62.47
N ALA A 205 20.69 37.55 -63.13
CA ALA A 205 20.81 37.24 -64.55
C ALA A 205 20.39 38.42 -65.44
N ASP A 206 19.24 39.04 -65.15
CA ASP A 206 18.76 40.25 -65.85
C ASP A 206 19.78 41.41 -65.74
N ARG A 207 20.35 41.60 -64.54
CA ARG A 207 21.44 42.55 -64.32
C ARG A 207 22.70 42.27 -65.16
N ARG A 208 22.97 41.02 -65.54
CA ARG A 208 24.09 40.68 -66.45
C ARG A 208 23.76 40.97 -67.92
N GLN A 209 22.50 40.85 -68.33
CA GLN A 209 22.06 41.17 -69.69
C GLN A 209 22.01 42.69 -69.94
N CYS A 210 21.77 43.49 -68.91
CA CYS A 210 21.85 44.95 -68.98
C CYS A 210 23.30 45.52 -69.11
N VAL A 211 24.34 44.69 -69.24
CA VAL A 211 25.76 45.14 -69.34
C VAL A 211 26.39 44.70 -70.66
N ALA A 212 25.96 45.33 -71.75
CA ALA A 212 26.71 45.41 -73.02
C ALA A 212 27.24 46.86 -73.23
N PRO A 213 28.45 47.08 -73.78
CA PRO A 213 29.19 48.31 -73.47
C PRO A 213 29.18 49.43 -74.53
N SER A 214 28.63 50.61 -74.16
CA SER A 214 29.08 51.99 -74.56
C SER A 214 29.09 52.40 -76.07
N PRO A 215 29.11 53.71 -76.45
CA PRO A 215 29.78 54.83 -75.76
C PRO A 215 29.08 56.20 -75.69
N ARG A 216 29.36 56.89 -74.56
CA ARG A 216 29.74 58.32 -74.39
C ARG A 216 29.06 59.41 -75.25
N HIS A 217 28.46 60.40 -74.57
CA HIS A 217 28.94 61.79 -74.64
C HIS A 217 28.66 62.56 -73.32
N ALA A 218 29.27 63.74 -73.18
CA ALA A 218 29.55 64.44 -71.91
C ALA A 218 28.79 65.80 -71.77
N PRO A 219 28.82 66.49 -70.60
CA PRO A 219 27.80 67.47 -70.17
C PRO A 219 28.16 68.96 -70.44
N PRO A 220 27.24 69.91 -70.17
CA PRO A 220 27.39 70.85 -69.01
C PRO A 220 26.06 71.34 -68.36
N VAL A 221 25.93 72.18 -67.29
CA VAL A 221 26.68 72.48 -66.03
C VAL A 221 25.76 73.30 -65.06
N ALA A 222 25.69 72.93 -63.76
CA ALA A 222 25.23 73.73 -62.57
C ALA A 222 23.76 74.26 -62.52
N SER A 223 23.18 74.72 -61.38
CA SER A 223 23.67 75.01 -60.01
C SER A 223 22.55 74.92 -58.94
N GLY A 224 22.85 74.79 -57.63
CA GLY A 224 21.85 75.04 -56.55
C GLY A 224 22.04 74.34 -55.19
N ARG A 225 22.40 75.10 -54.14
CA ARG A 225 22.62 74.77 -52.69
C ARG A 225 21.60 73.77 -52.06
N ARG A 226 22.01 72.72 -51.30
CA ARG A 226 22.51 72.63 -49.88
C ARG A 226 21.47 73.00 -48.78
N PRO A 227 21.58 72.46 -47.53
CA PRO A 227 22.04 71.12 -47.10
C PRO A 227 21.17 70.48 -45.97
N GLY A 228 21.44 69.21 -45.63
CA GLY A 228 20.57 68.35 -44.81
C GLY A 228 20.49 68.56 -43.28
N VAL A 229 19.74 67.66 -42.63
CA VAL A 229 19.67 67.48 -41.16
C VAL A 229 20.02 66.03 -40.80
N LYS A 230 20.73 65.87 -39.68
CA LYS A 230 21.37 64.62 -39.22
C LYS A 230 20.43 63.77 -38.37
N SER A 231 20.50 62.45 -38.54
CA SER A 231 20.05 61.47 -37.54
C SER A 231 21.03 61.41 -36.35
N PRO A 232 20.55 61.13 -35.12
CA PRO A 232 21.40 60.63 -34.05
C PRO A 232 21.01 59.20 -33.64
N ILE A 233 21.94 58.27 -33.87
CA ILE A 233 21.96 56.95 -33.24
C ILE A 233 22.13 57.15 -31.72
N LYS A 234 21.32 56.48 -30.89
CA LYS A 234 21.66 56.25 -29.48
C LYS A 234 21.92 54.78 -29.23
N LYS A 235 23.13 54.49 -28.73
CA LYS A 235 23.59 53.15 -28.41
C LYS A 235 22.99 52.65 -27.10
N PHE A 236 22.85 51.34 -27.05
CA PHE A 236 22.66 50.51 -25.85
C PHE A 236 23.61 50.90 -24.71
N LYS A 237 23.15 50.76 -23.46
CA LYS A 237 24.00 50.61 -22.28
C LYS A 237 23.37 49.58 -21.34
N VAL A 238 24.06 48.47 -21.18
CA VAL A 238 23.85 47.43 -20.17
C VAL A 238 25.19 47.31 -19.45
N ASP A 239 25.16 47.25 -18.12
CA ASP A 239 26.22 46.84 -17.19
C ASP A 239 25.72 47.15 -15.76
N PRO A 240 26.09 46.39 -14.72
CA PRO A 240 26.30 44.94 -14.68
C PRO A 240 25.36 44.22 -13.68
#